data_AF-A0A962G659-F1
#
_entry.id   AF-A0A962G659-F1
#
_cell.length_a   1.000
_cell.length_b   1.000
_cell.length_c   1.000
_cell.angle_alpha   90.00
_cell.angle_beta   90.00
_cell.angle_gamma   90.00
#
_symmetry.space_group_name_H-M   'P 1'
#
loop_
_entity.id
_entity.type
_entity.pdbx_description
1 polymer ?
#
loop_
_entity_poly.entity_id
_entity_poly.type
_entity_poly.pdbx_seq_one_letter_code
_entity_poly.pdbx_strand_id
1 'polypeptide(L)'
;MAASKSSGLASLGKLTELKQRLLFVIGALVVFRLGSFIPVPGVNPEAMARLVSNSGGLIDMFNMFSGGALSRFSLFALGVIPYISASIVVQLFSSVVPAWQALKKEGESGRRKLTTYTRFGTVGLAAFQSFGVATMLQTQAGVVYAPGPSFIFGTVVGLTAGTLFLMWLGEQITERGIGNGISLII
;
A
#
# COMPACT_ATOMS: atom_id res chain seq x y z
N MET A 1 -10.16 41.25 -36.25
CA MET A 1 -9.34 40.76 -35.11
C MET A 1 -10.18 40.85 -33.84
N ALA A 2 -10.81 39.77 -33.39
CA ALA A 2 -11.48 39.72 -32.09
C ALA A 2 -10.60 38.90 -31.14
N ALA A 3 -10.04 39.57 -30.15
CA ALA A 3 -9.15 38.98 -29.16
C ALA A 3 -9.92 37.98 -28.28
N SER A 4 -9.42 36.75 -28.25
CA SER A 4 -9.79 35.69 -27.31
C SER A 4 -9.65 36.18 -25.86
N LYS A 5 -10.78 36.56 -25.25
CA LYS A 5 -10.90 36.92 -23.82
C LYS A 5 -11.35 35.73 -22.94
N SER A 6 -11.25 34.50 -23.43
CA SER A 6 -11.66 33.29 -22.69
C SER A 6 -10.54 32.59 -21.92
N SER A 7 -9.28 33.05 -22.01
CA SER A 7 -8.10 32.39 -21.43
C SER A 7 -7.97 32.53 -19.89
N GLY A 8 -8.42 33.65 -19.31
CA GLY A 8 -8.21 33.96 -17.88
C GLY A 8 -9.07 33.15 -16.90
N LEU A 9 -10.38 33.03 -17.14
CA LEU A 9 -11.28 32.28 -16.26
C LEU A 9 -11.08 30.75 -16.37
N ALA A 10 -10.76 30.26 -17.56
CA ALA A 10 -10.43 28.83 -17.76
C ALA A 10 -9.09 28.44 -17.10
N SER A 11 -8.11 29.36 -17.05
CA SER A 11 -6.85 29.18 -16.34
C SER A 11 -7.06 29.17 -14.81
N LEU A 12 -7.87 30.09 -14.27
CA LEU A 12 -8.22 30.14 -12.84
C LEU A 12 -8.97 28.89 -12.36
N GLY A 13 -9.89 28.36 -13.18
CA GLY A 13 -10.59 27.11 -12.89
C GLY A 13 -9.67 25.91 -12.80
N LYS A 14 -8.73 25.77 -13.75
CA LYS A 14 -7.72 24.70 -13.75
C LYS A 14 -6.76 24.77 -12.56
N LEU A 15 -6.35 25.98 -12.16
CA LEU A 15 -5.53 26.18 -10.96
C LEU A 15 -6.28 25.79 -9.67
N THR A 16 -7.58 26.04 -9.62
CA THR A 16 -8.44 25.68 -8.47
C THR A 16 -8.66 24.17 -8.39
N GLU A 17 -8.90 23.51 -9.52
CA GLU A 17 -9.01 22.04 -9.59
C GLU A 17 -7.70 21.36 -9.18
N LEU A 18 -6.57 21.84 -9.70
CA LEU A 18 -5.26 21.27 -9.38
C LEU A 18 -4.91 21.46 -7.90
N LYS A 19 -5.27 22.61 -7.31
CA LYS A 19 -5.14 22.86 -5.87
C LYS A 19 -6.00 21.90 -5.04
N GLN A 20 -7.23 21.61 -5.44
CA GLN A 20 -8.10 20.66 -4.74
C GLN A 20 -7.54 19.23 -4.79
N ARG A 21 -7.07 18.79 -5.98
CA ARG A 21 -6.43 17.48 -6.15
C ARG A 21 -5.16 17.37 -5.30
N LEU A 22 -4.34 18.42 -5.25
CA LEU A 22 -3.13 18.46 -4.42
C LEU A 22 -3.46 18.40 -2.92
N LEU A 23 -4.45 19.17 -2.47
CA LEU A 23 -4.92 19.13 -1.08
C LEU A 23 -5.45 17.75 -0.69
N PHE A 24 -6.12 17.05 -1.62
CA PHE A 24 -6.55 15.67 -1.41
C PHE A 24 -5.35 14.73 -1.22
N VAL A 25 -4.31 14.84 -2.07
CA VAL A 25 -3.09 14.03 -1.92
C VAL A 25 -2.42 14.30 -0.57
N ILE A 26 -2.24 15.57 -0.20
CA ILE A 26 -1.63 15.94 1.09
C ILE A 26 -2.45 15.38 2.26
N GLY A 27 -3.78 15.51 2.22
CA GLY A 27 -4.67 14.94 3.23
C GLY A 27 -4.54 13.41 3.32
N ALA A 28 -4.47 12.72 2.19
CA ALA A 28 -4.29 11.28 2.14
C ALA A 28 -2.92 10.86 2.72
N LEU A 29 -1.84 11.59 2.43
CA LEU A 29 -0.51 11.33 2.99
C LEU A 29 -0.48 11.56 4.51
N VAL A 30 -1.22 12.55 5.02
CA VAL A 30 -1.38 12.75 6.48
C VAL A 30 -2.10 11.56 7.11
N VAL A 31 -3.18 11.06 6.50
CA VAL A 31 -3.89 9.87 6.98
C VAL A 31 -2.99 8.63 6.98
N PHE A 32 -2.23 8.41 5.91
CA PHE A 32 -1.20 7.38 5.84
C PHE A 32 -0.22 7.52 7.01
N ARG A 33 0.28 8.73 7.24
CA ARG A 33 1.28 8.98 8.26
C ARG A 33 0.73 8.71 9.65
N LEU A 34 -0.49 9.16 9.96
CA LEU A 34 -1.16 8.89 11.23
C LEU A 34 -1.35 7.38 11.46
N GLY A 35 -1.77 6.64 10.44
CA GLY A 35 -1.93 5.19 10.57
C GLY A 35 -0.60 4.44 10.75
N SER A 36 0.52 4.95 10.24
CA SER A 36 1.86 4.38 10.49
C SER A 36 2.33 4.51 11.95
N PHE A 37 1.63 5.32 12.77
CA PHE A 37 1.87 5.42 14.21
C PHE A 37 0.97 4.47 15.03
N ILE A 38 0.04 3.76 14.41
CA ILE A 38 -0.85 2.81 15.10
C ILE A 38 -0.17 1.43 15.13
N PRO A 39 0.39 0.98 16.27
CA PRO A 39 1.04 -0.32 16.37
C PRO A 39 0.02 -1.45 16.31
N VAL A 40 0.43 -2.61 15.79
CA VAL A 40 -0.38 -3.83 15.88
C VAL A 40 -0.46 -4.26 17.35
N PRO A 41 -1.65 -4.62 17.85
CA PRO A 41 -1.81 -5.05 19.24
C PRO A 41 -0.99 -6.32 19.51
N GLY A 42 -0.28 -6.34 20.64
CA GLY A 42 0.47 -7.50 21.10
C GLY A 42 1.97 -7.50 20.78
N VAL A 43 2.49 -6.46 20.11
CA VAL A 43 3.93 -6.30 19.83
C VAL A 43 4.54 -5.14 20.63
N ASN A 44 5.75 -5.34 21.14
CA ASN A 44 6.57 -4.31 21.77
C ASN A 44 7.35 -3.50 20.70
N PRO A 45 7.03 -2.21 20.48
CA PRO A 45 7.69 -1.40 19.46
C PRO A 45 9.18 -1.17 19.74
N GLU A 46 9.60 -1.14 21.00
CA GLU A 46 11.02 -0.96 21.35
C GLU A 46 11.85 -2.20 21.03
N ALA A 47 11.29 -3.40 21.29
CA ALA A 47 11.93 -4.66 20.93
C ALA A 47 12.05 -4.79 19.40
N MET A 48 11.00 -4.41 18.67
CA MET A 48 11.02 -4.37 17.20
C MET A 48 12.05 -3.39 16.64
N ALA A 49 12.14 -2.19 17.21
CA ALA A 49 13.13 -1.20 16.78
C ALA A 49 14.57 -1.73 16.96
N ARG A 50 14.85 -2.42 18.09
CA ARG A 50 16.15 -3.05 18.35
C ARG A 50 16.45 -4.21 17.39
N LEU A 51 15.43 -4.99 17.02
CA LEU A 51 15.61 -6.06 16.05
C LEU A 51 15.91 -5.54 14.66
N VAL A 52 15.16 -4.53 14.20
CA VAL A 52 15.40 -3.90 12.89
C VAL A 52 16.79 -3.27 12.86
N SER A 53 17.20 -2.55 13.90
CA SER A 53 18.55 -1.94 13.97
C SER A 53 19.69 -2.97 13.98
N ASN A 54 19.43 -4.19 14.46
CA ASN A 54 20.42 -5.27 14.51
C ASN A 54 20.42 -6.15 13.25
N SER A 55 19.36 -6.10 12.44
CA SER A 55 19.14 -7.01 11.31
C SER A 55 19.57 -6.43 9.95
N GLY A 56 20.67 -5.66 9.94
CA GLY A 56 21.07 -4.80 8.82
C GLY A 56 20.99 -5.40 7.41
N GLY A 57 20.85 -4.54 6.40
CA GLY A 57 20.83 -4.94 4.98
C GLY A 57 19.41 -4.96 4.40
N LEU A 58 18.89 -6.15 4.04
CA LEU A 58 17.60 -6.28 3.35
C LEU A 58 16.43 -5.76 4.21
N ILE A 59 16.47 -5.97 5.52
CA ILE A 59 15.42 -5.50 6.45
C ILE A 59 15.41 -3.96 6.56
N ASP A 60 16.56 -3.30 6.50
CA ASP A 60 16.63 -1.83 6.45
C ASP A 60 16.03 -1.29 5.15
N MET A 61 16.30 -1.97 4.03
CA MET A 61 15.70 -1.63 2.75
C MET A 61 14.17 -1.76 2.81
N PHE A 62 13.65 -2.85 3.39
CA PHE A 62 12.21 -3.01 3.63
C PHE A 62 11.65 -1.91 4.55
N ASN A 63 12.37 -1.52 5.59
CA ASN A 63 11.93 -0.46 6.50
C ASN A 63 11.84 0.90 5.77
N MET A 64 12.78 1.20 4.88
CA MET A 64 12.74 2.41 4.04
C MET A 64 11.51 2.42 3.12
N PHE A 65 11.22 1.30 2.45
CA PHE A 65 10.02 1.18 1.60
C PHE A 65 8.70 1.17 2.39
N SER A 66 8.73 0.87 3.69
CA SER A 66 7.57 0.95 4.58
C SER A 66 7.36 2.35 5.20
N GLY A 67 8.25 3.32 4.94
CA GLY A 67 8.19 4.64 5.57
C GLY A 67 8.46 4.62 7.09
N GLY A 68 9.18 3.61 7.58
CA GLY A 68 9.42 3.38 9.01
C GLY A 68 8.28 2.67 9.75
N ALA A 69 7.28 2.16 9.02
CA ALA A 69 6.16 1.41 9.58
C ALA A 69 6.58 0.05 10.14
N LEU A 70 7.66 -0.54 9.61
CA LEU A 70 8.20 -1.83 10.07
C LEU A 70 8.91 -1.72 11.43
N SER A 71 9.73 -0.69 11.65
CA SER A 71 10.45 -0.49 12.92
C SER A 71 9.52 -0.27 14.12
N ARG A 72 8.31 0.27 13.86
CA ARG A 72 7.26 0.48 14.87
C ARG A 72 6.23 -0.65 14.90
N PHE A 73 6.35 -1.60 13.98
CA PHE A 73 5.38 -2.65 13.72
C PHE A 73 3.93 -2.15 13.70
N SER A 74 3.69 -1.16 12.83
CA SER A 74 2.37 -0.58 12.63
C SER A 74 1.44 -1.45 11.79
N LEU A 75 0.15 -1.12 11.76
CA LEU A 75 -0.82 -1.73 10.84
C LEU A 75 -0.39 -1.66 9.37
N PHE A 76 0.51 -0.72 9.03
CA PHE A 76 1.04 -0.50 7.70
C PHE A 76 2.44 -1.09 7.48
N ALA A 77 2.91 -1.99 8.35
CA ALA A 77 4.26 -2.55 8.28
C ALA A 77 4.58 -3.25 6.94
N LEU A 78 3.60 -3.87 6.27
CA LEU A 78 3.77 -4.45 4.94
C LEU A 78 3.73 -3.41 3.80
N GLY A 79 3.21 -2.21 4.07
CA GLY A 79 3.04 -1.15 3.09
C GLY A 79 2.16 -1.55 1.90
N VAL A 80 2.52 -1.06 0.72
CA VAL A 80 1.89 -1.38 -0.57
C VAL A 80 2.57 -2.54 -1.31
N ILE A 81 3.60 -3.16 -0.73
CA ILE A 81 4.41 -4.21 -1.35
C ILE A 81 3.57 -5.41 -1.82
N PRO A 82 2.62 -5.95 -1.03
CA PRO A 82 1.80 -7.09 -1.48
C PRO A 82 1.02 -6.78 -2.76
N TYR A 83 0.59 -5.53 -2.93
CA TYR A 83 -0.10 -5.08 -4.15
C TYR A 83 0.86 -4.98 -5.33
N ILE A 84 2.05 -4.40 -5.13
CA ILE A 84 3.08 -4.31 -6.18
C ILE A 84 3.41 -5.72 -6.68
N SER A 85 3.66 -6.66 -5.76
CA SER A 85 3.93 -8.06 -6.11
C SER A 85 2.77 -8.69 -6.88
N ALA A 86 1.52 -8.53 -6.43
CA ALA A 86 0.35 -9.04 -7.13
C ALA A 86 0.22 -8.44 -8.54
N SER A 87 0.51 -7.15 -8.70
CA SER A 87 0.42 -6.45 -9.99
C SER A 87 1.47 -6.96 -10.98
N ILE A 88 2.69 -7.24 -10.51
CA ILE A 88 3.76 -7.82 -11.33
C ILE A 88 3.39 -9.24 -11.74
N VAL A 89 2.86 -10.05 -10.82
CA VAL A 89 2.37 -11.40 -11.13
C VAL A 89 1.31 -11.34 -12.24
N VAL A 90 0.28 -10.49 -12.09
CA VAL A 90 -0.76 -10.33 -13.11
C VAL A 90 -0.19 -9.84 -14.44
N GLN A 91 0.77 -8.90 -14.42
CA GLN A 91 1.44 -8.42 -15.64
C GLN A 91 2.22 -9.53 -16.34
N LEU A 92 2.99 -10.34 -15.60
CA LEU A 92 3.73 -11.48 -16.14
C LEU A 92 2.77 -12.54 -16.70
N PHE A 93 1.73 -12.91 -15.97
CA PHE A 93 0.70 -13.84 -16.45
C PHE A 93 0.00 -13.31 -17.71
N SER A 94 -0.28 -12.00 -17.78
CA SER A 94 -0.84 -11.37 -18.97
C SER A 94 0.07 -11.38 -20.19
N SER A 95 1.37 -11.64 -20.01
CA SER A 95 2.35 -11.75 -21.09
C SER A 95 2.56 -13.20 -21.54
N VAL A 96 2.33 -14.17 -20.66
CA VAL A 96 2.56 -15.60 -20.92
C VAL A 96 1.27 -16.32 -21.33
N VAL A 97 0.13 -15.98 -20.73
CA VAL A 97 -1.14 -16.68 -20.95
C VAL A 97 -1.96 -16.00 -22.06
N PRO A 98 -2.27 -16.70 -23.17
CA PRO A 98 -3.00 -16.12 -24.32
C PRO A 98 -4.37 -15.54 -23.96
N ALA A 99 -5.11 -16.20 -23.05
CA ALA A 99 -6.41 -15.73 -22.57
C ALA A 99 -6.30 -14.37 -21.84
N TRP A 100 -5.21 -14.14 -21.10
CA TRP A 100 -4.99 -12.88 -20.38
C TRP A 100 -4.42 -11.79 -21.29
N GLN A 101 -3.65 -12.17 -22.31
CA GLN A 101 -3.29 -11.25 -23.40
C GLN A 101 -4.54 -10.74 -24.14
N ALA A 102 -5.53 -11.60 -24.38
CA ALA A 102 -6.80 -11.20 -24.99
C ALA A 102 -7.54 -10.18 -24.11
N LEU A 103 -7.62 -10.40 -22.80
CA LEU A 103 -8.15 -9.42 -21.85
C LEU A 103 -7.40 -8.08 -21.92
N LYS A 104 -6.08 -8.09 -22.09
CA LYS A 104 -5.32 -6.84 -22.25
C LYS A 104 -5.67 -6.10 -23.56
N LYS A 105 -6.06 -6.83 -24.61
CA LYS A 105 -6.49 -6.29 -25.92
C LYS A 105 -7.95 -5.81 -25.93
N GLU A 106 -8.79 -6.23 -24.98
CA GLU A 106 -10.18 -5.78 -24.81
C GLU A 106 -10.32 -4.31 -24.36
N GLY A 107 -9.21 -3.60 -24.12
CA GLY A 107 -9.22 -2.17 -23.76
C GLY A 107 -9.55 -1.93 -22.29
N GLU A 108 -10.47 -1.00 -21.99
CA GLU A 108 -10.80 -0.61 -20.62
C GLU A 108 -11.49 -1.73 -19.82
N SER A 109 -12.38 -2.49 -20.44
CA SER A 109 -13.13 -3.56 -19.77
C SER A 109 -12.20 -4.67 -19.28
N GLY A 110 -11.24 -5.07 -20.12
CA GLY A 110 -10.24 -6.07 -19.78
C GLY A 110 -9.19 -5.57 -18.79
N ARG A 111 -8.78 -4.29 -18.87
CA ARG A 111 -7.95 -3.66 -17.82
C ARG A 111 -8.62 -3.71 -16.46
N ARG A 112 -9.92 -3.42 -16.37
CA ARG A 112 -10.67 -3.52 -15.10
C ARG A 112 -10.67 -4.95 -14.55
N LYS A 113 -10.86 -5.96 -15.41
CA LYS A 113 -10.79 -7.38 -14.98
C LYS A 113 -9.41 -7.74 -14.43
N LEU A 114 -8.34 -7.32 -15.10
CA LEU A 114 -6.97 -7.54 -14.64
C LEU A 114 -6.70 -6.86 -13.28
N THR A 115 -7.17 -5.63 -13.09
CA THR A 115 -7.09 -4.93 -11.80
C THR A 115 -7.84 -5.70 -10.70
N THR A 116 -9.02 -6.23 -10.99
CA THR A 116 -9.76 -7.06 -10.03
C THR A 116 -8.98 -8.32 -9.63
N TYR A 117 -8.33 -9.00 -10.58
CA TYR A 117 -7.44 -10.13 -10.27
C TYR A 117 -6.25 -9.69 -9.42
N THR A 118 -5.65 -8.53 -9.70
CA THR A 118 -4.58 -7.97 -8.86
C THR A 118 -5.06 -7.71 -7.43
N ARG A 119 -6.26 -7.16 -7.24
CA ARG A 119 -6.84 -6.92 -5.91
C ARG A 119 -7.05 -8.22 -5.14
N PHE A 120 -7.62 -9.25 -5.77
CA PHE A 120 -7.77 -10.56 -5.14
C PHE A 120 -6.42 -11.22 -4.82
N GLY A 121 -5.46 -11.13 -5.75
CA GLY A 121 -4.08 -11.58 -5.51
C GLY A 121 -3.41 -10.86 -4.34
N THR A 122 -3.67 -9.56 -4.20
CA THR A 122 -3.15 -8.74 -3.10
C THR A 122 -3.68 -9.21 -1.76
N VAL A 123 -4.98 -9.49 -1.63
CA VAL A 123 -5.57 -10.02 -0.39
C VAL A 123 -4.91 -11.33 0.00
N GLY A 124 -4.78 -12.26 -0.95
CA GLY A 124 -4.15 -13.56 -0.71
C GLY A 124 -2.67 -13.46 -0.31
N LEU A 125 -1.90 -12.65 -1.04
CA LEU A 125 -0.48 -12.43 -0.75
C LEU A 125 -0.28 -11.70 0.59
N ALA A 126 -1.08 -10.67 0.87
CA ALA A 126 -1.01 -9.94 2.13
C ALA A 126 -1.33 -10.85 3.31
N ALA A 127 -2.37 -11.69 3.22
CA ALA A 127 -2.71 -12.64 4.27
C ALA A 127 -1.58 -13.67 4.50
N PHE A 128 -1.02 -14.22 3.42
CA PHE A 128 0.08 -15.17 3.49
C PHE A 128 1.36 -14.56 4.08
N GLN A 129 1.75 -13.37 3.62
CA GLN A 129 2.92 -12.65 4.12
C GLN A 129 2.72 -12.21 5.57
N SER A 130 1.53 -11.72 5.93
CA SER A 130 1.21 -11.35 7.31
C SER A 130 1.30 -12.56 8.24
N PHE A 131 0.88 -13.75 7.79
CA PHE A 131 0.99 -14.98 8.55
C PHE A 131 2.46 -15.39 8.75
N GLY A 132 3.28 -15.30 7.70
CA GLY A 132 4.72 -15.55 7.79
C GLY A 132 5.41 -14.60 8.78
N VAL A 133 5.08 -13.31 8.72
CA VAL A 133 5.61 -12.30 9.66
C VAL A 133 5.13 -12.58 11.08
N ALA A 134 3.84 -12.87 11.28
CA ALA A 134 3.28 -13.13 12.61
C ALA A 134 3.90 -14.36 13.28
N THR A 135 4.09 -15.45 12.53
CA THR A 135 4.72 -16.68 13.05
C THR A 135 6.21 -16.47 13.36
N MET A 136 6.93 -15.74 12.50
CA MET A 136 8.33 -15.38 12.75
C MET A 136 8.50 -14.47 13.97
N LEU A 137 7.61 -13.50 14.17
CA LEU A 137 7.71 -12.59 15.33
C LEU A 137 7.36 -13.29 16.64
N GLN A 138 6.46 -14.27 16.61
CA GLN A 138 6.12 -15.04 17.79
C GLN A 138 7.30 -15.88 18.33
N THR A 139 8.25 -16.28 17.47
CA THR A 139 9.44 -17.03 17.90
C THR A 139 10.53 -16.13 18.47
N GLN A 140 10.44 -14.81 18.30
CA GLN A 140 11.40 -13.86 18.85
C GLN A 140 11.06 -13.50 20.31
N ALA A 141 11.98 -13.85 21.20
CA ALA A 141 11.82 -13.60 22.64
C ALA A 141 11.71 -12.10 22.94
N GLY A 142 10.65 -11.71 23.65
CA GLY A 142 10.44 -10.33 24.13
C GLY A 142 9.80 -9.37 23.12
N VAL A 143 9.47 -9.84 21.91
CA VAL A 143 8.78 -9.03 20.89
C VAL A 143 7.28 -9.06 21.05
N VAL A 144 6.73 -10.24 21.32
CA VAL A 144 5.29 -10.46 21.47
C VAL A 144 4.97 -10.64 22.95
N TYR A 145 4.04 -9.84 23.47
CA TYR A 145 3.66 -9.89 24.88
C TYR A 145 2.95 -11.19 25.25
N ALA A 146 2.10 -11.70 24.36
CA ALA A 146 1.36 -12.94 24.54
C ALA A 146 1.43 -13.78 23.24
N PRO A 147 2.49 -14.59 23.08
CA PRO A 147 2.60 -15.55 21.98
C PRO A 147 1.39 -16.49 21.94
N GLY A 148 0.69 -16.58 20.81
CA GLY A 148 -0.40 -17.55 20.64
C GLY A 148 -1.18 -17.42 19.33
N PRO A 149 -2.11 -18.36 19.06
CA PRO A 149 -2.96 -18.32 17.88
C PRO A 149 -3.81 -17.03 17.77
N SER A 150 -4.19 -16.45 18.92
CA SER A 150 -4.89 -15.16 19.00
C SER A 150 -4.05 -14.00 18.48
N PHE A 151 -2.74 -13.98 18.79
CA PHE A 151 -1.80 -12.97 18.29
C PHE A 151 -1.62 -13.11 16.77
N ILE A 152 -1.44 -14.34 16.28
CA ILE A 152 -1.30 -14.60 14.84
C ILE A 152 -2.54 -14.11 14.10
N PHE A 153 -3.73 -14.48 14.57
CA PHE A 153 -4.97 -14.07 13.93
C PHE A 153 -5.14 -12.54 13.94
N GLY A 154 -4.93 -11.89 15.09
CA GLY A 154 -5.02 -10.43 15.21
C GLY A 154 -4.01 -9.70 14.31
N THR A 155 -2.79 -10.20 14.24
CA THR A 155 -1.72 -9.64 13.39
C THR A 155 -2.02 -9.83 11.91
N VAL A 156 -2.47 -11.03 11.51
CA VAL A 156 -2.84 -11.31 10.11
C VAL A 156 -3.97 -10.40 9.67
N VAL A 157 -5.03 -10.28 10.46
CA VAL A 157 -6.15 -9.39 10.15
C VAL A 157 -5.72 -7.93 10.13
N GLY A 158 -4.94 -7.48 11.12
CA GLY A 158 -4.48 -6.10 11.22
C GLY A 158 -3.60 -5.67 10.05
N LEU A 159 -2.57 -6.47 9.72
CA LEU A 159 -1.65 -6.18 8.61
C LEU A 159 -2.32 -6.31 7.24
N THR A 160 -3.20 -7.30 7.07
CA THR A 160 -3.96 -7.45 5.82
C THR A 160 -4.92 -6.29 5.64
N ALA A 161 -5.68 -5.91 6.68
CA ALA A 161 -6.59 -4.77 6.62
C ALA A 161 -5.83 -3.46 6.37
N GLY A 162 -4.68 -3.26 7.02
CA GLY A 162 -3.83 -2.09 6.79
C GLY A 162 -3.33 -2.01 5.35
N THR A 163 -2.83 -3.12 4.79
CA THR A 163 -2.39 -3.19 3.38
C THR A 163 -3.54 -2.88 2.41
N LEU A 164 -4.72 -3.44 2.64
CA LEU A 164 -5.89 -3.20 1.78
C LEU A 164 -6.37 -1.75 1.87
N PHE A 165 -6.29 -1.15 3.06
CA PHE A 165 -6.58 0.27 3.24
C PHE A 165 -5.59 1.14 2.46
N LEU A 166 -4.29 0.82 2.49
CA LEU A 166 -3.28 1.56 1.71
C LEU A 166 -3.46 1.41 0.21
N MET A 167 -3.79 0.21 -0.26
CA MET A 167 -4.14 -0.04 -1.66
C MET A 167 -5.33 0.84 -2.06
N TRP A 168 -6.40 0.83 -1.28
CA TRP A 168 -7.58 1.66 -1.52
C TRP A 168 -7.23 3.16 -1.51
N LEU A 169 -6.43 3.61 -0.55
CA LEU A 169 -5.99 5.01 -0.45
C LEU A 169 -5.16 5.42 -1.69
N GLY A 170 -4.25 4.56 -2.13
CA GLY A 170 -3.45 4.79 -3.34
C GLY A 170 -4.29 4.85 -4.61
N GLU A 171 -5.33 4.00 -4.72
CA GLU A 171 -6.29 4.08 -5.82
C GLU A 171 -7.10 5.38 -5.77
N GLN A 172 -7.55 5.82 -4.59
CA GLN A 172 -8.25 7.10 -4.45
C GLN A 172 -7.38 8.31 -4.79
N ILE A 173 -6.09 8.29 -4.42
CA ILE A 173 -5.13 9.33 -4.84
C ILE A 173 -4.95 9.31 -6.37
N THR A 174 -4.95 8.14 -7.01
CA THR A 174 -4.82 8.03 -8.47
C THR A 174 -6.06 8.56 -9.20
N GLU A 175 -7.25 8.29 -8.67
CA GLU A 175 -8.52 8.73 -9.28
C GLU A 175 -8.81 10.22 -9.05
N ARG A 176 -8.59 10.71 -7.83
CA ARG A 176 -9.02 12.07 -7.40
C ARG A 176 -7.87 13.04 -7.18
N GLY A 177 -6.65 12.54 -7.08
CA GLY A 177 -5.45 13.32 -6.82
C GLY A 177 -4.66 13.63 -8.09
N ILE A 178 -3.34 13.67 -7.93
CA ILE A 178 -2.37 13.96 -8.98
C ILE A 178 -1.36 12.81 -9.00
N GLY A 179 -1.07 12.24 -10.17
CA GLY A 179 -0.07 11.19 -10.34
C GLY A 179 -0.56 9.79 -9.98
N ASN A 180 0.39 8.89 -9.70
CA ASN A 180 0.11 7.52 -9.26
C ASN A 180 0.15 7.47 -7.74
N GLY A 181 -0.99 7.22 -7.11
CA GLY A 181 -1.11 7.24 -5.65
C GLY A 181 -0.30 6.18 -4.93
N ILE A 182 -0.11 5.00 -5.53
CA ILE A 182 0.75 3.97 -4.94
C ILE A 182 2.21 4.42 -4.96
N SER A 183 2.64 5.06 -6.04
CA SER A 183 3.99 5.63 -6.13
C SER A 183 4.22 6.81 -5.18
N LEU A 184 3.16 7.53 -4.79
CA LEU A 184 3.25 8.64 -3.83
C LEU A 184 3.23 8.18 -2.37
N ILE A 185 2.71 6.99 -2.09
CA ILE A 185 2.72 6.38 -0.75
C ILE A 185 4.11 5.80 -0.42
N ILE A 186 4.84 5.35 -1.43
CA ILE A 186 6.23 4.87 -1.34
C ILE A 186 7.18 6.06 -1.15
#